data_AF-A0A959KCB7-F1
#
_entry.id   AF-A0A959KCB7-F1
#
_cell.length_a   1.000
_cell.length_b   1.000
_cell.length_c   1.000
_cell.angle_alpha   90.00
_cell.angle_beta   90.00
_cell.angle_gamma   90.00
#
_symmetry.space_group_name_H-M   'P 1'
#
loop_
_entity.id
_entity.type
_entity.pdbx_description
1 polymer ?
#
loop_
_entity_poly.entity_id
_entity_poly.type
_entity_poly.pdbx_seq_one_letter_code
_entity_poly.pdbx_strand_id
1 'polypeptide(L)'
;MHRLLVSLLLVGICSWLDAQNQFIVKFNTSEPVPGTQNILPEYLWQTISKSKRLYKLITSHSLEEVRAIPGVLHAYPDALLEKRETVPDDPQFADQPSLEKIESSKAWDYTKGGTNALGDKIVIAVIDEGFDISHIDFQGNLWANPGEIPNDGIDNDQNGFTDDYYGVNLQSKNDQHNAKQHGTSVAGIIGAKGNNAIGIAGINWNTQLMLISIPNLTISDLFIGYEYVLDQRRKYNLSNG
;
A
#
# COMPACT_ATOMS: atom_id res chain seq x y z
N MET A 1 -19.61 -29.12 25.74
CA MET A 1 -18.14 -29.01 25.70
C MET A 1 -17.80 -27.95 24.65
N HIS A 2 -17.76 -26.67 25.04
CA HIS A 2 -17.56 -25.56 24.11
C HIS A 2 -16.06 -25.38 23.86
N ARG A 3 -15.62 -25.59 22.62
CA ARG A 3 -14.24 -25.31 22.20
C ARG A 3 -14.10 -23.80 22.04
N LEU A 4 -13.29 -23.18 22.88
CA LEU A 4 -12.88 -21.79 22.73
C LEU A 4 -11.99 -21.72 21.48
N LEU A 5 -12.47 -21.09 20.40
CA LEU A 5 -11.65 -20.75 19.25
C LEU A 5 -11.02 -19.38 19.57
N VAL A 6 -9.77 -19.36 20.00
CA VAL A 6 -9.01 -18.11 20.18
C VAL A 6 -8.34 -17.81 18.85
N SER A 7 -8.94 -16.92 18.05
CA SER A 7 -8.24 -16.28 16.93
C SER A 7 -7.39 -15.15 17.49
N LEU A 8 -6.07 -15.26 17.38
CA LEU A 8 -5.13 -14.23 17.81
C LEU A 8 -4.73 -13.42 16.57
N LEU A 9 -5.37 -12.27 16.36
CA LEU A 9 -4.93 -11.28 15.37
C LEU A 9 -3.82 -10.43 16.02
N LEU A 10 -2.56 -10.65 15.64
CA LEU A 10 -1.46 -9.77 16.04
C LEU A 10 -1.51 -8.49 15.19
N VAL A 11 -1.74 -7.36 15.84
CA VAL A 11 -1.87 -6.02 15.22
C VAL A 11 -0.50 -5.36 15.03
N GLY A 12 0.58 -6.12 14.86
CA GLY A 12 1.91 -5.49 14.78
C GLY A 12 2.99 -6.19 13.99
N ILE A 13 4.00 -5.41 13.63
CA ILE A 13 5.31 -5.86 13.15
C ILE A 13 6.38 -5.48 14.17
N CYS A 14 7.46 -6.25 14.21
CA CYS A 14 8.52 -6.10 15.20
C CYS A 14 9.55 -5.08 14.70
N SER A 15 9.71 -3.95 15.38
CA SER A 15 10.73 -2.95 15.02
C SER A 15 12.00 -3.19 15.84
N TRP A 16 13.08 -3.56 15.16
CA TRP A 16 14.35 -3.92 15.80
C TRP A 16 15.17 -2.71 16.28
N LEU A 17 14.76 -1.49 15.90
CA LEU A 17 15.52 -0.26 16.14
C LEU A 17 15.47 0.21 17.61
N ASP A 18 14.41 -0.10 18.35
CA ASP A 18 14.19 0.40 19.72
C ASP A 18 14.46 -0.63 20.82
N ALA A 19 14.80 -1.87 20.48
CA ALA A 19 15.01 -2.96 21.44
C ALA A 19 16.38 -2.92 22.14
N GLN A 20 17.05 -1.77 22.17
CA GLN A 20 18.37 -1.67 22.78
C GLN A 20 18.26 -2.07 24.25
N ASN A 21 18.97 -3.14 24.60
CA ASN A 21 19.12 -3.67 25.95
C ASN A 21 17.93 -4.46 26.53
N GLN A 22 16.98 -4.94 25.72
CA GLN A 22 15.86 -5.77 26.22
C GLN A 22 15.68 -7.06 25.40
N PHE A 23 15.50 -8.20 26.08
CA PHE A 23 15.43 -9.52 25.43
C PHE A 23 14.36 -10.41 26.03
N ILE A 24 13.66 -11.16 25.18
CA ILE A 24 12.85 -12.32 25.56
C ILE A 24 13.76 -13.56 25.56
N VAL A 25 13.89 -14.19 26.71
CA VAL A 25 14.78 -15.33 26.95
C VAL A 25 13.97 -16.54 27.38
N LYS A 26 14.26 -17.69 26.78
CA LYS A 26 13.73 -18.99 27.18
C LYS A 26 14.81 -19.84 27.80
N PHE A 27 14.60 -20.34 29.02
CA PHE A 27 15.56 -21.22 29.70
C PHE A 27 15.21 -22.71 29.55
N ASN A 28 16.22 -23.56 29.75
CA ASN A 28 16.07 -25.01 29.82
C ASN A 28 15.53 -25.49 31.18
N THR A 29 15.54 -24.64 32.21
CA THR A 29 15.01 -24.89 33.55
C THR A 29 13.81 -24.02 33.87
N SER A 30 13.02 -24.41 34.88
CA SER A 30 11.81 -23.70 35.35
C SER A 30 12.07 -22.34 35.98
N GLU A 31 13.34 -22.03 36.27
CA GLU A 31 13.87 -20.76 36.74
C GLU A 31 15.21 -20.51 36.03
N PRO A 32 15.67 -19.25 35.91
CA PRO A 32 17.05 -18.97 35.47
C PRO A 32 18.02 -19.82 36.29
N VAL A 33 18.99 -20.45 35.63
CA VAL A 33 19.84 -21.48 36.26
C VAL A 33 20.56 -20.90 37.49
N PRO A 34 20.54 -21.56 38.66
CA PRO A 34 21.33 -21.13 39.82
C PRO A 34 22.80 -20.89 39.41
N GLY A 35 23.28 -19.65 39.57
CA GLY A 35 24.59 -19.19 39.07
C GLY A 35 24.54 -18.11 37.98
N THR A 36 23.41 -17.93 37.27
CA THR A 36 23.23 -16.79 36.35
C THR A 36 23.12 -15.45 37.09
N GLN A 37 22.74 -15.49 38.36
CA GLN A 37 22.73 -14.35 39.30
C GLN A 37 24.12 -13.73 39.50
N ASN A 38 25.20 -14.49 39.27
CA ASN A 38 26.58 -14.03 39.36
C ASN A 38 27.07 -13.32 38.08
N ILE A 39 26.30 -13.40 36.99
CA ILE A 39 26.61 -12.75 35.70
C ILE A 39 25.74 -11.51 35.53
N LEU A 40 24.47 -11.56 35.94
CA LEU A 40 23.56 -10.41 35.99
C LEU A 40 22.63 -10.51 37.21
N PRO A 41 22.43 -9.43 37.99
CA PRO A 41 21.56 -9.45 39.17
C PRO A 41 20.10 -9.80 38.85
N GLU A 42 19.41 -10.47 39.79
CA GLU A 42 18.01 -10.90 39.64
C GLU A 42 17.02 -9.77 39.30
N TYR A 43 17.31 -8.52 39.68
CA TYR A 43 16.42 -7.37 39.47
C TYR A 43 16.27 -6.94 38.00
N LEU A 44 16.99 -7.57 37.07
CA LEU A 44 16.88 -7.32 35.63
C LEU A 44 15.99 -8.34 34.90
N TRP A 45 15.47 -9.34 35.63
CA TRP A 45 14.64 -10.41 35.07
C TRP A 45 13.18 -10.22 35.44
N GLN A 46 12.33 -10.04 34.45
CA GLN A 46 10.88 -10.04 34.63
C GLN A 46 10.31 -11.35 34.10
N THR A 47 9.61 -12.10 34.95
CA THR A 47 8.96 -13.35 34.52
C THR A 47 7.80 -13.04 33.57
N ILE A 48 7.84 -13.60 32.36
CA ILE A 48 6.73 -13.52 31.40
C ILE A 48 5.81 -14.73 31.56
N SER A 49 6.40 -15.93 31.65
CA SER A 49 5.65 -17.17 31.84
C SER A 49 6.51 -18.26 32.46
N LYS A 50 6.24 -18.60 33.73
CA LYS A 50 6.94 -19.69 34.44
C LYS A 50 6.74 -21.05 33.77
N SER A 51 5.50 -21.37 33.37
CA SER A 51 5.18 -22.65 32.74
C SER A 51 5.83 -22.82 31.36
N LYS A 52 6.12 -21.72 30.66
CA LYS A 52 6.84 -21.72 29.37
C LYS A 52 8.33 -21.41 29.50
N ARG A 53 8.81 -21.10 30.70
CA ARG A 53 10.20 -20.71 31.02
C ARG A 53 10.63 -19.46 30.26
N LEU A 54 9.72 -18.49 30.10
CA LEU A 54 9.95 -17.24 29.39
C LEU A 54 10.15 -16.09 30.36
N TYR A 55 11.19 -15.31 30.10
CA TYR A 55 11.61 -14.17 30.92
C TYR A 55 12.01 -13.02 30.02
N LYS A 56 11.76 -11.80 30.48
CA LYS A 56 12.32 -10.58 29.91
C LYS A 56 13.61 -10.27 30.67
N LEU A 57 14.67 -9.97 29.94
CA LEU A 57 15.98 -9.55 30.43
C LEU A 57 16.23 -8.10 29.99
N ILE A 58 16.62 -7.24 30.92
CA ILE A 58 17.14 -5.91 30.60
C ILE A 58 18.64 -5.91 30.86
N THR A 59 19.49 -5.67 29.85
CA THR A 59 20.94 -5.75 30.01
C THR A 59 21.70 -4.99 28.94
N SER A 60 22.88 -4.47 29.26
CA SER A 60 23.80 -3.86 28.29
C SER A 60 24.56 -4.88 27.42
N HIS A 61 24.38 -6.19 27.67
CA HIS A 61 24.97 -7.25 26.85
C HIS A 61 24.30 -7.34 25.48
N SER A 62 25.09 -7.72 24.48
CA SER A 62 24.64 -8.07 23.14
C SER A 62 23.77 -9.34 23.13
N LEU A 63 23.01 -9.52 22.06
CA LEU A 63 22.18 -10.71 21.87
C LEU A 63 23.02 -12.00 21.88
N GLU A 64 24.22 -11.96 21.29
CA GLU A 64 25.17 -13.06 21.24
C GLU A 64 25.64 -13.46 22.65
N GLU A 65 25.98 -12.47 23.49
CA GLU A 65 26.35 -12.71 24.89
C GLU A 65 25.19 -13.31 25.69
N VAL A 66 23.96 -12.80 25.49
CA VAL A 66 22.76 -13.35 26.14
C VAL A 66 22.49 -14.79 25.71
N ARG A 67 22.69 -15.11 24.42
CA ARG A 67 22.55 -16.49 23.90
C ARG A 67 23.63 -17.43 24.43
N ALA A 68 24.79 -16.91 24.81
CA ALA A 68 25.89 -17.68 25.38
C ALA A 68 25.70 -17.99 26.88
N ILE A 69 24.74 -17.37 27.56
CA ILE A 69 24.45 -17.64 28.98
C ILE A 69 24.05 -19.11 29.16
N PRO A 70 24.73 -19.88 30.05
CA PRO A 70 24.37 -21.26 30.33
C PRO A 70 22.90 -21.43 30.70
N GLY A 71 22.22 -22.32 29.99
CA GLY A 71 20.81 -22.62 30.21
C GLY A 71 19.84 -21.83 29.36
N VAL A 72 20.28 -20.81 28.62
CA VAL A 72 19.46 -20.16 27.59
C VAL A 72 19.27 -21.10 26.40
N LEU A 73 18.01 -21.41 26.07
CA LEU A 73 17.63 -22.15 24.86
C LEU A 73 17.47 -21.21 23.67
N HIS A 74 16.81 -20.07 23.89
CA HIS A 74 16.59 -19.06 22.88
C HIS A 74 16.59 -17.68 23.52
N ALA A 75 17.13 -16.70 22.80
CA ALA A 75 16.98 -15.30 23.11
C ALA A 75 16.65 -14.52 21.83
N TYR A 76 15.73 -13.57 21.97
CA TYR A 76 15.29 -12.64 20.94
C TYR A 76 15.20 -11.25 21.55
N PRO A 77 15.51 -10.17 20.80
CA PRO A 77 15.20 -8.82 21.24
C PRO A 77 13.71 -8.67 21.61
N ASP A 78 13.44 -7.99 22.72
CA ASP A 78 12.09 -7.58 23.14
C ASP A 78 11.78 -6.24 22.47
N ALA A 79 11.47 -6.33 21.18
CA ALA A 79 11.20 -5.18 20.34
C ALA A 79 9.77 -4.66 20.52
N LEU A 80 9.60 -3.36 20.32
CA LEU A 80 8.28 -2.74 20.29
C LEU A 80 7.45 -3.35 19.15
N LEU A 81 6.16 -3.55 19.42
CA LEU A 81 5.19 -3.83 18.38
C LEU A 81 4.76 -2.49 17.78
N GLU A 82 5.03 -2.29 16.50
CA GLU A 82 4.41 -1.19 15.75
C GLU A 82 2.98 -1.59 15.41
N LYS A 83 2.01 -0.69 15.58
CA LYS A 83 0.63 -0.95 15.16
C LYS A 83 0.58 -1.10 13.64
N ARG A 84 -0.05 -2.16 13.14
CA ARG A 84 -0.44 -2.31 11.74
C ARG A 84 -1.67 -1.47 11.48
N GLU A 85 -1.45 -0.20 11.19
CA GLU A 85 -2.43 0.66 10.53
C GLU A 85 -1.63 1.49 9.54
N THR A 86 -1.63 1.09 8.26
CA THR A 86 -1.10 1.95 7.21
C THR A 86 -1.94 3.22 7.16
N VAL A 87 -1.37 4.32 7.66
CA VAL A 87 -1.95 5.67 7.62
C VAL A 87 -1.10 6.51 6.67
N PRO A 88 -1.67 7.02 5.56
CA PRO A 88 -0.94 7.88 4.65
C PRO A 88 -0.52 9.21 5.32
N ASP A 89 0.58 9.79 4.86
CA ASP A 89 1.10 11.09 5.31
C ASP A 89 0.46 12.31 4.60
N ASP A 90 -0.58 12.06 3.79
CA ASP A 90 -1.28 13.08 3.00
C ASP A 90 -2.05 14.06 3.91
N PRO A 91 -1.84 15.40 3.79
CA PRO A 91 -2.36 16.39 4.73
C PRO A 91 -3.88 16.41 4.90
N GLN A 92 -4.62 16.02 3.86
CA GLN A 92 -6.09 16.01 3.87
C GLN A 92 -6.67 14.61 4.13
N PHE A 93 -5.85 13.61 4.48
CA PHE A 93 -6.35 12.27 4.78
C PHE A 93 -7.36 12.25 5.94
N ALA A 94 -7.13 13.07 6.96
CA ALA A 94 -8.05 13.23 8.09
C ALA A 94 -9.43 13.77 7.67
N ASP A 95 -9.53 14.43 6.52
CA ASP A 95 -10.77 14.96 5.94
C ASP A 95 -11.51 13.91 5.08
N GLN A 96 -11.04 12.66 5.05
CA GLN A 96 -11.63 11.56 4.26
C GLN A 96 -12.31 10.49 5.16
N PRO A 97 -13.41 10.81 5.88
CA PRO A 97 -14.04 9.89 6.84
C PRO A 97 -14.63 8.64 6.20
N SER A 98 -14.84 8.66 4.88
CA SER A 98 -15.28 7.48 4.13
C SER A 98 -14.23 6.37 4.13
N LEU A 99 -12.94 6.72 4.13
CA LEU A 99 -11.84 5.74 4.14
C LEU A 99 -11.73 5.02 5.48
N GLU A 100 -12.01 5.73 6.59
CA GLU A 100 -12.12 5.12 7.91
C GLU A 100 -13.30 4.13 7.95
N LYS A 101 -14.47 4.51 7.43
CA LYS A 101 -15.68 3.68 7.44
C LYS A 101 -15.54 2.37 6.66
N ILE A 102 -14.75 2.36 5.59
CA ILE A 102 -14.46 1.15 4.80
C ILE A 102 -13.18 0.45 5.27
N GLU A 103 -12.60 0.90 6.38
CA GLU A 103 -11.38 0.36 6.98
C GLU A 103 -10.19 0.28 6.01
N SER A 104 -10.03 1.30 5.14
CA SER A 104 -9.00 1.32 4.09
C SER A 104 -7.59 1.09 4.64
N SER A 105 -7.25 1.66 5.80
CA SER A 105 -5.96 1.45 6.46
C SER A 105 -5.63 -0.02 6.72
N LYS A 106 -6.64 -0.84 7.05
CA LYS A 106 -6.46 -2.29 7.22
C LYS A 106 -6.26 -3.00 5.88
N ALA A 107 -6.92 -2.54 4.82
CA ALA A 107 -6.72 -3.08 3.47
C ALA A 107 -5.32 -2.76 2.94
N TRP A 108 -4.83 -1.54 3.20
CA TRP A 108 -3.51 -1.07 2.77
C TRP A 108 -2.33 -1.78 3.43
N ASP A 109 -2.54 -2.44 4.57
CA ASP A 109 -1.57 -3.36 5.15
C ASP A 109 -1.32 -4.59 4.26
N TYR A 110 -2.29 -4.96 3.41
CA TYR A 110 -2.16 -6.05 2.45
C TYR A 110 -1.75 -5.57 1.06
N THR A 111 -2.40 -4.53 0.55
CA THR A 111 -2.09 -3.97 -0.77
C THR A 111 -2.54 -2.52 -0.88
N LYS A 112 -1.71 -1.71 -1.53
CA LYS A 112 -2.07 -0.35 -1.97
C LYS A 112 -2.36 -0.30 -3.48
N GLY A 113 -2.63 -1.47 -4.07
CA GLY A 113 -2.64 -1.75 -5.50
C GLY A 113 -1.26 -2.00 -6.09
N GLY A 114 -1.09 -1.58 -7.34
CA GLY A 114 0.12 -1.74 -8.14
C GLY A 114 -0.13 -2.78 -9.20
N THR A 115 0.04 -4.05 -8.83
CA THR A 115 -0.11 -5.18 -9.75
C THR A 115 -1.14 -6.19 -9.26
N ASN A 116 -1.75 -6.91 -10.20
CA ASN A 116 -2.59 -8.06 -9.92
C ASN A 116 -1.73 -9.27 -9.49
N ALA A 117 -2.37 -10.41 -9.23
CA ALA A 117 -1.69 -11.66 -8.83
C ALA A 117 -0.76 -12.26 -9.91
N LEU A 118 -0.88 -11.81 -11.16
CA LEU A 118 -0.04 -12.24 -12.29
C LEU A 118 1.14 -11.30 -12.55
N GLY A 119 1.22 -10.17 -11.82
CA GLY A 119 2.28 -9.17 -11.98
C GLY A 119 1.93 -8.02 -12.92
N ASP A 120 0.72 -7.99 -13.48
CA ASP A 120 0.30 -6.94 -14.40
C ASP A 120 -0.15 -5.70 -13.64
N LYS A 121 0.21 -4.51 -14.13
CA LYS A 121 -0.27 -3.24 -13.58
C LYS A 121 -1.79 -3.16 -13.64
N ILE A 122 -2.41 -2.68 -12.56
CA ILE A 122 -3.85 -2.43 -12.51
C ILE A 122 -4.14 -1.10 -13.22
N VAL A 123 -4.92 -1.16 -14.31
CA VAL A 123 -5.42 0.00 -15.04
C VAL A 123 -6.90 0.19 -14.75
N ILE A 124 -7.30 1.41 -14.40
CA ILE A 124 -8.69 1.79 -14.14
C ILE A 124 -9.08 2.87 -15.13
N ALA A 125 -10.03 2.55 -16.01
CA ALA A 125 -10.60 3.51 -16.95
C ALA A 125 -11.66 4.38 -16.24
N VAL A 126 -11.55 5.70 -16.40
CA VAL A 126 -12.52 6.67 -15.87
C VAL A 126 -13.11 7.45 -17.04
N ILE A 127 -14.42 7.31 -17.25
CA ILE A 127 -15.16 8.01 -18.30
C ILE A 127 -15.97 9.14 -17.65
N ASP A 128 -15.64 10.39 -17.96
CA ASP A 128 -16.28 11.58 -17.36
C ASP A 128 -16.22 12.80 -18.30
N GLU A 129 -16.69 13.98 -17.90
CA GLU A 129 -16.74 15.19 -18.75
C GLU A 129 -15.36 15.80 -19.03
N GLY A 130 -14.36 15.47 -18.22
CA GLY A 130 -13.06 16.15 -18.21
C GLY A 130 -12.24 15.81 -16.97
N PHE A 131 -10.94 16.07 -17.05
CA PHE A 131 -10.00 15.81 -15.97
C PHE A 131 -8.92 16.88 -15.95
N ASP A 132 -8.48 17.25 -14.75
CA ASP A 132 -7.22 17.98 -14.56
C ASP A 132 -6.08 16.96 -14.52
N ILE A 133 -5.53 16.62 -15.69
CA ILE A 133 -4.41 15.69 -15.80
C ILE A 133 -3.11 16.23 -15.17
N SER A 134 -3.03 17.55 -14.97
CA SER A 134 -1.86 18.19 -14.36
C SER A 134 -1.91 18.20 -12.83
N HIS A 135 -3.01 17.71 -12.24
CA HIS A 135 -3.19 17.71 -10.80
C HIS A 135 -2.03 16.96 -10.12
N ILE A 136 -1.38 17.65 -9.19
CA ILE A 136 -0.15 17.19 -8.52
C ILE A 136 -0.33 15.82 -7.83
N ASP A 137 -1.55 15.53 -7.41
CA ASP A 137 -1.89 14.30 -6.70
C ASP A 137 -2.14 13.09 -7.62
N PHE A 138 -2.12 13.28 -8.95
CA PHE A 138 -2.18 12.19 -9.93
C PHE A 138 -0.79 11.74 -10.41
N GLN A 139 0.26 12.47 -10.02
CA GLN A 139 1.62 12.18 -10.47
C GLN A 139 2.04 10.76 -10.08
N GLY A 140 2.44 9.98 -11.10
CA GLY A 140 2.80 8.57 -10.95
C GLY A 140 1.64 7.57 -10.97
N ASN A 141 0.39 8.04 -11.02
CA ASN A 141 -0.80 7.18 -11.07
C ASN A 141 -1.62 7.31 -12.37
N LEU A 142 -1.20 8.14 -13.33
CA LEU A 142 -1.80 8.17 -14.66
C LEU A 142 -1.32 6.97 -15.49
N TRP A 143 -2.22 6.40 -16.29
CA TRP A 143 -1.88 5.39 -17.30
C TRP A 143 -1.20 6.04 -18.48
N ALA A 144 -0.13 5.44 -18.99
CA ALA A 144 0.53 5.86 -20.22
C ALA A 144 0.23 4.84 -21.33
N ASN A 145 -0.25 5.31 -22.48
CA ASN A 145 -0.44 4.49 -23.67
C ASN A 145 0.94 4.07 -24.22
N PRO A 146 1.33 2.78 -24.15
CA PRO A 146 2.62 2.32 -24.67
C PRO A 146 2.70 2.38 -26.20
N GLY A 147 1.57 2.58 -26.89
CA GLY A 147 1.51 2.76 -28.34
C GLY A 147 1.86 4.17 -28.82
N GLU A 148 1.88 5.17 -27.93
CA GLU A 148 2.04 6.58 -28.28
C GLU A 148 3.36 7.17 -27.79
N ILE A 149 3.91 8.10 -28.59
CA ILE A 149 5.02 8.98 -28.25
C ILE A 149 4.41 10.34 -27.88
N PRO A 150 4.56 10.81 -26.64
CA PRO A 150 3.84 11.99 -26.20
C PRO A 150 4.30 13.26 -26.93
N ASN A 151 3.35 14.01 -27.50
CA ASN A 151 3.52 15.32 -28.14
C ASN A 151 4.34 15.28 -29.45
N ASP A 152 4.27 14.18 -30.20
CA ASP A 152 4.87 14.13 -31.55
C ASP A 152 3.89 14.55 -32.65
N GLY A 153 2.60 14.68 -32.32
CA GLY A 153 1.54 15.08 -33.26
C GLY A 153 1.08 13.97 -34.19
N ILE A 154 1.42 12.71 -33.90
CA ILE A 154 1.14 11.53 -34.71
C ILE A 154 0.23 10.58 -33.91
N ASP A 155 -0.68 9.92 -34.60
CA ASP A 155 -1.40 8.74 -34.07
C ASP A 155 -0.50 7.52 -34.33
N ASN A 156 0.38 7.21 -33.37
CA ASN A 156 1.43 6.21 -33.56
C ASN A 156 0.86 4.79 -33.59
N ASP A 157 -0.20 4.53 -32.81
CA ASP A 157 -0.82 3.22 -32.70
C ASP A 157 -2.00 3.00 -33.68
N GLN A 158 -2.31 4.02 -34.48
CA GLN A 158 -3.33 4.05 -35.54
C GLN A 158 -4.75 3.75 -35.04
N ASN A 159 -5.09 4.20 -33.84
CA ASN A 159 -6.42 4.02 -33.23
C ASN A 159 -7.43 5.12 -33.60
N GLY A 160 -7.01 6.16 -34.34
CA GLY A 160 -7.83 7.29 -34.74
C GLY A 160 -7.82 8.47 -33.75
N PHE A 161 -6.95 8.42 -32.74
CA PHE A 161 -6.70 9.47 -31.74
C PHE A 161 -5.21 9.80 -31.74
N THR A 162 -4.90 11.09 -31.87
CA THR A 162 -3.51 11.57 -31.93
C THR A 162 -2.99 11.84 -30.53
N ASP A 163 -1.78 11.40 -30.18
CA ASP A 163 -1.18 11.64 -28.87
C ASP A 163 -2.12 11.30 -27.68
N ASP A 164 -2.89 10.21 -27.71
CA ASP A 164 -3.79 9.79 -26.61
C ASP A 164 -3.02 9.15 -25.43
N TYR A 165 -1.95 9.82 -24.98
CA TYR A 165 -0.95 9.26 -24.09
C TYR A 165 -1.47 8.97 -22.68
N TYR A 166 -2.23 9.88 -22.06
CA TYR A 166 -2.86 9.64 -20.75
C TYR A 166 -4.31 9.13 -20.82
N GLY A 167 -4.72 8.74 -22.03
CA GLY A 167 -6.11 8.51 -22.40
C GLY A 167 -6.57 9.54 -23.43
N VAL A 168 -7.88 9.67 -23.60
CA VAL A 168 -8.46 10.34 -24.76
C VAL A 168 -9.59 11.29 -24.38
N ASN A 169 -9.61 12.47 -24.99
CA ASN A 169 -10.77 13.33 -25.09
C ASN A 169 -11.44 13.10 -26.46
N LEU A 170 -12.67 12.58 -26.46
CA LEU A 170 -13.37 12.19 -27.68
C LEU A 170 -13.75 13.37 -28.57
N GLN A 171 -13.80 14.59 -28.02
CA GLN A 171 -14.09 15.80 -28.79
C GLN A 171 -12.88 16.27 -29.59
N SER A 172 -11.72 16.39 -28.93
CA SER A 172 -10.47 16.84 -29.55
C SER A 172 -9.68 15.72 -30.23
N LYS A 173 -10.03 14.47 -29.95
CA LYS A 173 -9.40 13.24 -30.44
C LYS A 173 -7.91 13.13 -30.11
N ASN A 174 -7.55 13.52 -28.90
CA ASN A 174 -6.20 13.48 -28.34
C ASN A 174 -6.27 13.48 -26.79
N ASP A 175 -5.16 13.51 -26.08
CA ASP A 175 -5.11 13.57 -24.61
C ASP A 175 -5.38 14.97 -24.00
N GLN A 176 -5.91 15.93 -24.77
CA GLN A 176 -6.22 17.27 -24.25
C GLN A 176 -7.53 17.26 -23.47
N HIS A 177 -7.44 16.99 -22.17
CA HIS A 177 -8.59 17.00 -21.27
C HIS A 177 -8.91 18.42 -20.76
N ASN A 178 -10.18 18.80 -20.80
CA ASN A 178 -10.64 20.00 -20.11
C ASN A 178 -10.64 19.74 -18.60
N ALA A 179 -10.03 20.63 -17.81
CA ALA A 179 -10.07 20.52 -16.35
C ALA A 179 -11.51 20.67 -15.84
N LYS A 180 -12.10 19.57 -15.34
CA LYS A 180 -13.46 19.53 -14.79
C LYS A 180 -13.45 18.95 -13.39
N GLN A 181 -14.16 19.61 -12.47
CA GLN A 181 -14.17 19.23 -11.06
C GLN A 181 -14.71 17.81 -10.83
N HIS A 182 -15.78 17.42 -11.55
CA HIS A 182 -16.44 16.13 -11.35
C HIS A 182 -15.49 14.96 -11.64
N GLY A 183 -15.00 14.85 -12.88
CA GLY A 183 -14.06 13.82 -13.28
C GLY A 183 -12.76 13.82 -12.47
N THR A 184 -12.16 14.99 -12.19
CA THR A 184 -10.98 15.07 -11.31
C THR A 184 -11.28 14.53 -9.90
N SER A 185 -12.44 14.86 -9.32
CA SER A 185 -12.80 14.38 -7.98
C SER A 185 -13.04 12.87 -7.97
N VAL A 186 -13.71 12.34 -9.00
CA VAL A 186 -13.93 10.89 -9.18
C VAL A 186 -12.59 10.17 -9.31
N ALA A 187 -11.71 10.65 -10.19
CA ALA A 187 -10.37 10.08 -10.38
C ALA A 187 -9.52 10.15 -9.10
N GLY A 188 -9.62 11.22 -8.32
CA GLY A 188 -8.92 11.37 -7.05
C GLY A 188 -9.38 10.39 -5.98
N ILE A 189 -10.69 10.17 -5.84
CA ILE A 189 -11.21 9.15 -4.91
C ILE A 189 -10.67 7.76 -5.29
N ILE A 190 -10.59 7.45 -6.59
CA ILE A 190 -10.10 6.17 -7.08
C ILE A 190 -8.60 6.02 -6.83
N GLY A 191 -7.81 7.00 -7.25
CA GLY A 191 -6.38 6.82 -7.51
C GLY A 191 -5.49 8.03 -7.30
N ALA A 192 -5.89 9.00 -6.46
CA ALA A 192 -4.92 9.96 -5.93
C ALA A 192 -3.74 9.23 -5.26
N LYS A 193 -2.54 9.76 -5.42
CA LYS A 193 -1.30 9.11 -5.02
C LYS A 193 -1.14 9.22 -3.51
N GLY A 194 -1.52 8.17 -2.79
CA GLY A 194 -1.33 8.15 -1.34
C GLY A 194 0.14 8.11 -0.92
N ASN A 195 0.40 8.65 0.26
CA ASN A 195 1.69 8.75 0.92
C ASN A 195 2.73 9.53 0.10
N ASN A 196 2.31 10.65 -0.48
CA ASN A 196 3.16 11.58 -1.21
C ASN A 196 3.28 12.95 -0.51
N ALA A 197 2.78 13.07 0.72
CA ALA A 197 2.69 14.29 1.52
C ALA A 197 1.92 15.45 0.85
N ILE A 198 1.00 15.14 -0.06
CA ILE A 198 0.20 16.10 -0.82
C ILE A 198 -1.27 15.67 -0.77
N GLY A 199 -2.19 16.64 -0.74
CA GLY A 199 -3.59 16.36 -1.05
C GLY A 199 -4.22 15.24 -0.22
N ILE A 200 -4.82 14.29 -0.92
CA ILE A 200 -5.64 13.20 -0.37
C ILE A 200 -5.04 11.83 -0.70
N ALA A 201 -5.46 10.79 0.03
CA ALA A 201 -5.19 9.42 -0.37
C ALA A 201 -6.33 8.86 -1.24
N GLY A 202 -6.02 8.36 -2.43
CA GLY A 202 -6.97 7.55 -3.21
C GLY A 202 -7.26 6.21 -2.51
N ILE A 203 -8.31 5.52 -2.92
CA ILE A 203 -8.55 4.14 -2.44
C ILE A 203 -7.41 3.23 -2.90
N ASN A 204 -6.93 3.43 -4.13
CA ASN A 204 -5.86 2.65 -4.75
C ASN A 204 -4.62 3.54 -5.02
N TRP A 205 -3.65 3.55 -4.10
CA TRP A 205 -2.51 4.48 -4.15
C TRP A 205 -1.54 4.18 -5.29
N ASN A 206 -1.54 2.95 -5.80
CA ASN A 206 -0.71 2.52 -6.90
C ASN A 206 -1.63 1.99 -7.99
N THR A 207 -1.98 2.85 -8.93
CA THR A 207 -2.87 2.49 -10.04
C THR A 207 -2.43 3.18 -11.31
N GLN A 208 -3.05 2.85 -12.42
CA GLN A 208 -2.90 3.53 -13.69
C GLN A 208 -4.30 4.03 -14.11
N LEU A 209 -4.56 5.32 -13.94
CA LEU A 209 -5.80 5.98 -14.33
C LEU A 209 -5.76 6.26 -15.83
N MET A 210 -6.57 5.54 -16.60
CA MET A 210 -6.81 5.81 -18.02
C MET A 210 -8.00 6.76 -18.10
N LEU A 211 -7.79 7.97 -18.63
CA LEU A 211 -8.78 9.04 -18.57
C LEU A 211 -9.51 9.16 -19.92
N ILE A 212 -10.84 9.13 -19.92
CA ILE A 212 -11.66 9.22 -21.13
C ILE A 212 -12.64 10.37 -20.96
N SER A 213 -12.42 11.48 -21.68
CA SER A 213 -13.31 12.63 -21.64
C SER A 213 -14.41 12.54 -22.69
N ILE A 214 -15.65 12.70 -22.22
CA ILE A 214 -16.89 12.75 -23.00
C ILE A 214 -17.63 14.09 -22.77
N PRO A 215 -17.11 15.23 -23.26
CA PRO A 215 -17.57 16.56 -22.84
C PRO A 215 -19.06 16.86 -23.07
N ASN A 216 -19.70 16.15 -24.01
CA ASN A 216 -21.11 16.35 -24.34
C ASN A 216 -22.05 15.39 -23.60
N LEU A 217 -21.52 14.44 -22.82
CA LEU A 217 -22.29 13.42 -22.08
C LEU A 217 -23.33 12.68 -22.91
N THR A 218 -23.05 12.45 -24.20
CA THR A 218 -23.97 11.72 -25.06
C THR A 218 -23.78 10.21 -24.90
N ILE A 219 -24.86 9.45 -25.16
CA ILE A 219 -24.79 7.99 -25.21
C ILE A 219 -23.79 7.52 -26.27
N SER A 220 -23.70 8.23 -27.40
CA SER A 220 -22.74 7.93 -28.47
C SER A 220 -21.30 8.07 -27.99
N ASP A 221 -20.97 9.16 -27.28
CA ASP A 221 -19.63 9.35 -26.71
C ASP A 221 -19.31 8.27 -25.67
N LEU A 222 -20.29 7.89 -24.84
CA LEU A 222 -20.13 6.80 -23.88
C LEU A 222 -19.80 5.47 -24.57
N PHE A 223 -20.49 5.13 -25.67
CA PHE A 223 -20.19 3.92 -26.45
C PHE A 223 -18.77 3.96 -27.04
N ILE A 224 -18.36 5.08 -27.64
CA ILE A 224 -17.01 5.25 -28.18
C ILE A 224 -15.96 5.12 -27.06
N GLY A 225 -16.24 5.69 -25.88
CA GLY A 225 -15.36 5.56 -24.71
C GLY A 225 -15.21 4.11 -24.24
N TYR A 226 -16.28 3.31 -24.24
CA TYR A 226 -16.19 1.88 -23.96
C TYR A 226 -15.40 1.12 -25.03
N GLU A 227 -15.61 1.44 -26.31
CA GLU A 227 -14.86 0.83 -27.42
C GLU A 227 -13.36 1.11 -27.29
N TYR A 228 -12.97 2.34 -26.97
CA TYR A 228 -11.59 2.71 -26.70
C TYR A 228 -10.94 1.82 -25.62
N VAL A 229 -11.61 1.66 -24.48
CA VAL A 229 -11.12 0.81 -23.38
C VAL A 229 -10.99 -0.66 -23.82
N LEU A 230 -11.96 -1.16 -24.58
CA LEU A 230 -11.94 -2.53 -25.10
C LEU A 230 -10.79 -2.75 -26.09
N ASP A 231 -10.52 -1.78 -26.95
CA ASP A 231 -9.45 -1.87 -27.94
C ASP A 231 -8.07 -1.80 -27.28
N GLN A 232 -7.88 -0.93 -26.29
CA GLN A 232 -6.66 -0.92 -25.47
C GLN A 232 -6.47 -2.24 -24.71
N ARG A 233 -7.56 -2.82 -24.17
CA ARG A 233 -7.49 -4.15 -23.54
C ARG A 233 -7.16 -5.25 -24.54
N ARG A 234 -7.67 -5.19 -25.77
CA ARG A 234 -7.34 -6.15 -26.84
C ARG A 234 -5.86 -6.06 -27.21
N LYS A 235 -5.33 -4.85 -27.41
CA LYS A 235 -3.90 -4.60 -27.68
C LYS A 235 -3.03 -5.24 -26.60
N TYR A 236 -3.32 -4.95 -25.32
CA TYR A 236 -2.63 -5.53 -24.18
C TYR A 236 -2.64 -7.08 -24.16
N ASN A 237 -3.80 -7.69 -24.46
CA ASN A 237 -3.89 -9.17 -24.49
C ASN A 237 -3.10 -9.76 -25.67
N LEU A 238 -3.01 -9.06 -26.80
CA LEU A 238 -2.28 -9.51 -27.98
C LEU A 238 -0.76 -9.33 -27.83
N SER A 239 -0.31 -8.35 -27.04
CA SER A 239 1.11 -8.13 -26.72
C SER A 239 1.63 -9.00 -25.57
N ASN A 240 0.75 -9.66 -24.81
CA ASN A 240 1.06 -10.33 -23.53
C ASN A 240 1.64 -9.36 -22.48
N GLY A 241 1.12 -8.14 -22.43
CA GLY A 241 1.70 -7.04 -21.65
C GLY A 241 2.41 -6.07 -22.55
#